data_AF-A0A1M5HBU3-F1
#
_entry.id   AF-A0A1M5HBU3-F1
#
_cell.length_a   1.000
_cell.length_b   1.000
_cell.length_c   1.000
_cell.angle_alpha   90.00
_cell.angle_beta   90.00
_cell.angle_gamma   90.00
#
_symmetry.space_group_name_H-M   'P 1'
#
loop_
_entity.id
_entity.type
_entity.pdbx_description
1 polymer ?
#
loop_
_entity_poly.entity_id
_entity_poly.type
_entity_poly.pdbx_seq_one_letter_code
_entity_poly.pdbx_strand_id
1 'polypeptide(L)'
;MLVKVLHNGNCSKSNAVLEYLDENGVPFEIINIVDDPLSILEIKTVLKKLNQSVFHIIRKTEKLYLENFANSNLSEEEWIKVLSENPSLIQRPILIKGFVAMLGRPIENVKYFIEK
;
A
#
# COMPACT_ATOMS: atom_id res chain seq x y z
N MET A 1 -5.66 4.25 19.11
CA MET A 1 -4.39 4.04 18.36
C MET A 1 -4.69 4.35 16.90
N LEU A 2 -3.97 5.26 16.27
CA LEU A 2 -4.29 5.77 14.94
C LEU A 2 -3.69 4.89 13.84
N VAL A 3 -4.50 4.48 12.86
CA VAL A 3 -4.06 3.68 11.69
C VAL A 3 -3.96 4.58 10.47
N LYS A 4 -2.82 4.59 9.78
CA LYS A 4 -2.68 5.28 8.49
C LYS A 4 -3.00 4.29 7.35
N VAL A 5 -3.85 4.68 6.43
CA VAL A 5 -4.28 3.85 5.31
C VAL A 5 -3.81 4.48 4.00
N LEU A 6 -2.83 3.85 3.36
CA LEU A 6 -2.42 4.21 2.01
C LEU A 6 -3.52 3.77 1.03
N HIS A 7 -4.20 4.73 0.43
CA HIS A 7 -5.44 4.56 -0.31
C HIS A 7 -5.38 5.22 -1.69
N ASN A 8 -6.29 4.82 -2.58
CA ASN A 8 -6.65 5.58 -3.78
C ASN A 8 -8.18 5.44 -3.97
N GLY A 9 -8.83 6.60 -4.12
CA GLY A 9 -10.28 6.84 -4.00
C GLY A 9 -11.22 5.93 -4.78
N ASN A 10 -10.76 5.31 -5.87
CA ASN A 10 -11.64 4.56 -6.78
C ASN A 10 -11.57 3.03 -6.58
N CYS A 11 -11.28 2.53 -5.38
CA CYS A 11 -11.05 1.10 -5.13
C CYS A 11 -12.05 0.51 -4.14
N SER A 12 -13.04 -0.25 -4.62
CA SER A 12 -14.07 -0.91 -3.79
C SER A 12 -13.48 -1.76 -2.66
N LYS A 13 -12.38 -2.49 -2.94
CA LYS A 13 -11.67 -3.30 -1.94
C LYS A 13 -11.00 -2.46 -0.87
N SER A 14 -10.60 -1.24 -1.22
CA SER A 14 -10.01 -0.33 -0.26
C SER A 14 -11.07 0.41 0.55
N ASN A 15 -12.25 0.69 -0.03
CA ASN A 15 -13.39 1.25 0.70
C ASN A 15 -13.91 0.28 1.76
N ALA A 16 -13.97 -1.02 1.44
CA ALA A 16 -14.30 -2.07 2.41
C ALA A 16 -13.35 -2.09 3.63
N VAL A 17 -12.08 -1.72 3.44
CA VAL A 17 -11.13 -1.57 4.57
C VAL A 17 -11.45 -0.36 5.42
N LEU A 18 -11.78 0.78 4.80
CA LEU A 18 -12.14 2.00 5.53
C LEU A 18 -13.44 1.81 6.32
N GLU A 19 -14.45 1.21 5.68
CA GLU A 19 -15.73 0.85 6.31
C GLU A 19 -15.51 -0.09 7.50
N TYR A 20 -14.70 -1.13 7.33
CA TYR A 20 -14.38 -2.04 8.44
C TYR A 20 -13.69 -1.33 9.61
N LEU A 21 -12.78 -0.39 9.36
CA LEU A 21 -12.13 0.38 10.42
C LEU A 21 -13.14 1.28 11.17
N ASP A 22 -14.05 1.91 10.43
CA ASP A 22 -15.10 2.79 10.98
C ASP A 22 -16.11 2.00 11.83
N GLU A 23 -16.62 0.88 11.31
CA GLU A 23 -17.56 -0.02 12.01
C GLU A 23 -16.99 -0.58 13.32
N ASN A 24 -15.66 -0.75 13.39
CA ASN A 24 -14.96 -1.24 14.58
C ASN A 24 -14.42 -0.11 15.48
N GLY A 25 -14.76 1.15 15.20
CA GLY A 25 -14.34 2.30 16.01
C GLY A 25 -12.82 2.53 16.03
N VAL A 26 -12.10 2.07 15.01
CA VAL A 26 -10.66 2.23 14.90
C VAL A 26 -10.37 3.59 14.26
N PRO A 27 -9.73 4.55 14.96
CA PRO A 27 -9.43 5.83 14.35
C PRO A 27 -8.38 5.66 13.26
N PHE A 28 -8.62 6.25 12.08
CA PHE A 28 -7.70 6.17 10.95
C PHE A 28 -7.53 7.50 10.20
N GLU A 29 -6.40 7.61 9.51
CA GLU A 29 -6.08 8.68 8.57
C GLU A 29 -5.91 8.08 7.17
N ILE A 30 -6.48 8.73 6.17
CA ILE A 30 -6.33 8.34 4.76
C ILE A 30 -5.16 9.11 4.15
N ILE A 31 -4.25 8.39 3.51
CA ILE A 31 -3.17 8.97 2.70
C ILE A 31 -3.43 8.59 1.25
N ASN A 32 -3.81 9.57 0.42
CA ASN A 32 -4.03 9.32 -1.00
C ASN A 32 -2.69 9.32 -1.76
N ILE A 33 -2.14 8.14 -1.99
CA ILE A 33 -0.83 8.00 -2.63
C ILE A 33 -0.82 8.38 -4.12
N VAL A 34 -1.99 8.58 -4.74
CA VAL A 34 -2.05 9.05 -6.13
C VAL A 34 -2.05 10.57 -6.23
N ASP A 35 -2.69 11.24 -5.28
CA ASP A 35 -2.67 12.71 -5.23
C ASP A 35 -1.38 13.21 -4.57
N ASP A 36 -0.86 12.47 -3.58
CA ASP A 36 0.38 12.75 -2.86
C ASP A 36 1.31 11.52 -2.90
N PRO A 37 2.12 11.37 -3.98
CA PRO A 37 3.00 10.23 -4.16
C PRO A 37 4.04 10.11 -3.06
N LEU A 38 4.27 8.88 -2.59
CA LEU A 38 5.30 8.62 -1.61
C LEU A 38 6.70 8.87 -2.21
N SER A 39 7.54 9.54 -1.43
CA SER A 39 8.97 9.66 -1.73
C SER A 39 9.68 8.30 -1.64
N ILE A 40 10.86 8.21 -2.25
CA ILE A 40 11.76 7.04 -2.14
C ILE A 40 11.99 6.64 -0.67
N LEU A 41 12.20 7.61 0.22
CA LEU A 41 12.46 7.35 1.64
C LEU A 41 11.21 6.79 2.35
N GLU A 42 10.03 7.30 2.01
CA GLU A 42 8.77 6.81 2.56
C GLU A 42 8.45 5.40 2.07
N ILE A 43 8.69 5.10 0.80
CA ILE A 43 8.55 3.74 0.26
C ILE A 43 9.48 2.77 1.01
N LYS A 44 10.77 3.12 1.16
CA LYS A 44 11.71 2.32 1.97
C LYS A 44 11.23 2.11 3.40
N THR A 45 10.66 3.15 4.00
CA THR A 45 10.09 3.09 5.35
C THR A 45 8.89 2.14 5.39
N VAL A 46 7.98 2.21 4.42
CA VAL A 46 6.83 1.30 4.31
C VAL A 46 7.28 -0.14 4.13
N LEU A 47 8.26 -0.41 3.26
CA LEU A 47 8.82 -1.75 3.04
C LEU A 47 9.43 -2.34 4.31
N LYS A 48 10.16 -1.52 5.07
CA LYS A 48 10.71 -1.92 6.38
C LYS A 48 9.60 -2.28 7.37
N LYS A 49 8.50 -1.52 7.41
CA LYS A 49 7.35 -1.81 8.27
C LYS A 49 6.56 -3.04 7.84
N LEU A 50 6.50 -3.31 6.54
CA LEU A 50 5.90 -4.52 5.97
C LEU A 50 6.77 -5.76 6.20
N ASN A 51 8.08 -5.56 6.41
CA ASN A 51 9.08 -6.63 6.41
C ASN A 51 9.03 -7.45 5.11
N GLN A 52 8.90 -6.76 3.97
CA GLN A 52 8.78 -7.37 2.64
C GLN A 52 9.65 -6.64 1.62
N SER A 53 10.04 -7.39 0.60
CA SER A 53 10.69 -6.83 -0.60
C SER A 53 9.72 -5.97 -1.41
N VAL A 54 10.25 -4.98 -2.13
CA VAL A 54 9.47 -4.10 -3.03
C VAL A 54 8.62 -4.88 -4.04
N PHE A 55 9.08 -6.04 -4.49
CA PHE A 55 8.35 -6.88 -5.45
C PHE A 55 6.97 -7.33 -4.94
N HIS A 56 6.77 -7.37 -3.61
CA HIS A 56 5.49 -7.75 -3.00
C HIS A 56 4.46 -6.63 -3.05
N ILE A 57 4.88 -5.37 -3.16
CA ILE A 57 3.95 -4.23 -3.21
C ILE A 57 3.68 -3.76 -4.63
N ILE A 58 4.24 -4.42 -5.66
CA ILE A 58 3.97 -4.07 -7.06
C ILE A 58 2.60 -4.62 -7.48
N ARG A 59 1.75 -3.74 -8.00
CA ARG A 59 0.45 -4.04 -8.58
C ARG A 59 0.61 -4.50 -10.02
N LYS A 60 0.92 -5.79 -10.20
CA LYS A 60 1.17 -6.41 -11.51
C LYS A 60 -0.04 -6.43 -12.47
N THR A 61 -1.24 -6.13 -11.98
CA THR A 61 -2.46 -6.08 -12.82
C THR A 61 -2.71 -4.70 -13.42
N GLU A 62 -1.88 -3.70 -13.11
CA GLU A 62 -2.05 -2.35 -13.64
C GLU A 62 -1.62 -2.29 -15.11
N LYS A 63 -2.37 -1.56 -15.95
CA LYS A 63 -2.08 -1.47 -17.39
C LYS A 63 -0.65 -0.98 -17.64
N LEU A 64 -0.23 0.04 -16.89
CA LEU A 64 1.12 0.59 -16.94
C LEU A 64 2.19 -0.48 -16.69
N TYR A 65 1.97 -1.39 -15.73
CA TYR A 65 2.87 -2.51 -15.46
C TYR A 65 2.95 -3.46 -16.65
N LEU A 66 1.79 -3.86 -17.18
CA LEU A 66 1.71 -4.83 -18.28
C LEU A 66 2.40 -4.31 -19.55
N GLU A 67 2.26 -3.02 -19.85
CA GLU A 67 2.81 -2.41 -21.06
C GLU A 67 4.31 -2.10 -20.96
N ASN A 68 4.80 -1.68 -19.80
CA ASN A 68 6.15 -1.12 -19.67
C ASN A 68 7.11 -1.95 -18.81
N PHE A 69 6.58 -2.80 -17.92
CA PHE A 69 7.39 -3.40 -16.86
C PHE A 69 7.25 -4.93 -16.72
N ALA A 70 6.30 -5.57 -17.40
CA ALA A 70 6.04 -7.01 -17.26
C ALA A 70 7.26 -7.90 -17.50
N ASN A 71 8.15 -7.50 -18.42
CA ASN A 71 9.39 -8.22 -18.75
C ASN A 71 10.65 -7.48 -18.26
N SER A 72 10.48 -6.48 -17.40
CA SER A 72 11.62 -5.70 -16.88
C SER A 72 12.38 -6.51 -15.83
N ASN A 73 13.71 -6.41 -15.86
CA ASN A 73 14.60 -7.01 -14.86
C ASN A 73 15.24 -5.89 -14.02
N LEU A 74 14.39 -5.16 -13.30
CA LEU A 74 14.81 -4.06 -12.44
C LEU A 74 15.17 -4.58 -11.04
N SER A 75 16.21 -3.99 -10.45
CA SER A 75 16.59 -4.16 -9.05
C SER A 75 15.56 -3.54 -8.09
N GLU A 76 15.67 -3.84 -6.80
CA GLU A 76 14.76 -3.26 -5.80
C GLU A 76 14.84 -1.72 -5.74
N GLU A 77 16.05 -1.17 -5.84
CA GLU A 77 16.27 0.28 -5.81
C GLU A 77 15.65 0.98 -7.03
N GLU A 78 15.76 0.37 -8.21
CA GLU A 78 15.09 0.86 -9.43
C GLU A 78 13.58 0.78 -9.30
N TRP A 79 13.06 -0.32 -8.74
CA TRP A 79 11.63 -0.46 -8.48
C TRP A 79 11.11 0.58 -7.50
N ILE A 80 11.85 0.91 -6.44
CA ILE A 80 11.46 1.95 -5.49
C ILE A 80 11.33 3.30 -6.21
N LYS A 81 12.26 3.62 -7.12
CA LYS A 81 12.17 4.84 -7.93
C LYS A 81 10.94 4.81 -8.85
N VAL A 82 10.72 3.69 -9.56
CA VAL A 82 9.55 3.50 -10.41
C VAL A 82 8.24 3.68 -9.63
N LEU A 83 8.14 3.11 -8.43
CA LEU A 83 6.95 3.23 -7.58
C LEU A 83 6.73 4.66 -7.07
N SER A 84 7.80 5.40 -6.78
CA SER A 84 7.72 6.81 -6.38
C SER A 84 7.20 7.69 -7.52
N GLU A 85 7.64 7.42 -8.75
CA GLU A 85 7.18 8.13 -9.96
C GLU A 85 5.81 7.66 -10.45
N ASN A 86 5.41 6.43 -10.10
CA ASN A 86 4.18 5.79 -10.59
C ASN A 86 3.41 5.14 -9.43
N PRO A 87 2.81 5.94 -8.53
CA PRO A 87 2.15 5.41 -7.32
C PRO A 87 0.94 4.50 -7.62
N SER A 88 0.39 4.55 -8.84
CA SER A 88 -0.63 3.60 -9.31
C SER A 88 -0.15 2.15 -9.30
N LEU A 89 1.16 1.93 -9.41
CA LEU A 89 1.80 0.62 -9.35
C LEU A 89 1.95 0.07 -7.93
N ILE A 90 1.61 0.84 -6.90
CA ILE A 90 1.66 0.37 -5.51
C ILE A 90 0.37 -0.39 -5.17
N GLN A 91 0.49 -1.59 -4.60
CA GLN A 91 -0.65 -2.34 -4.09
C GLN A 91 -1.32 -1.58 -2.95
N ARG A 92 -2.65 -1.72 -2.87
CA ARG A 92 -3.48 -0.99 -1.91
C ARG A 92 -4.70 -1.80 -1.48
N PRO A 93 -5.26 -1.56 -0.28
CA PRO A 93 -4.71 -0.67 0.75
C PRO A 93 -3.49 -1.25 1.47
N ILE A 94 -2.62 -0.36 1.97
CA ILE A 94 -1.61 -0.71 2.98
C ILE A 94 -1.97 0.02 4.26
N LEU A 95 -2.09 -0.73 5.35
CA LEU A 95 -2.35 -0.19 6.69
C LEU A 95 -1.03 -0.04 7.44
N ILE A 96 -0.86 1.05 8.17
CA ILE A 96 0.34 1.35 8.95
C ILE A 96 -0.08 1.72 10.37
N LYS A 97 0.53 1.06 11.36
CA LYS A 97 0.26 1.24 12.78
C LYS A 97 1.57 1.23 13.55
N GLY A 98 2.02 2.40 14.02
CA GLY A 98 3.34 2.53 14.65
C GLY A 98 4.47 2.06 13.72
N PHE A 99 5.17 0.99 14.12
CA PHE A 99 6.31 0.42 13.39
C PHE A 99 5.96 -0.77 12.49
N VAL A 100 4.70 -1.16 12.40
CA VAL A 100 4.24 -2.28 11.56
C VAL A 100 3.32 -1.79 10.45
N ALA A 101 3.34 -2.51 9.33
CA ALA A 101 2.44 -2.29 8.21
C ALA A 101 1.93 -3.63 7.67
N MET A 102 0.78 -3.60 6.98
CA MET A 102 0.18 -4.78 6.39
C MET A 102 -0.57 -4.45 5.10
N LEU A 103 -0.49 -5.34 4.12
CA LEU A 103 -1.33 -5.27 2.93
C LEU A 103 -2.77 -5.68 3.31
N GLY A 104 -3.75 -4.80 3.13
CA GLY A 104 -5.16 -5.04 3.46
C GLY A 104 -5.90 -5.90 2.43
N ARG A 105 -5.20 -6.81 1.76
CA ARG A 105 -5.78 -7.75 0.79
C ARG A 105 -5.19 -9.15 1.05
N PRO A 106 -6.02 -10.13 1.45
CA PRO A 106 -7.49 -10.04 1.57
C PRO A 106 -7.93 -9.30 2.86
N ILE A 107 -9.24 -9.09 3.05
CA ILE A 107 -9.78 -8.26 4.14
C ILE A 107 -9.47 -8.84 5.54
N GLU A 108 -9.25 -10.15 5.62
CA GLU A 108 -8.86 -10.89 6.82
C GLU A 108 -7.55 -10.36 7.40
N ASN A 109 -6.64 -9.87 6.56
CA ASN A 109 -5.41 -9.21 7.01
C ASN A 109 -5.72 -7.97 7.85
N VAL A 110 -6.76 -7.21 7.49
CA VAL A 110 -7.16 -6.02 8.25
C VAL A 110 -7.67 -6.40 9.64
N LYS A 111 -8.49 -7.46 9.72
CA LYS A 111 -9.00 -7.97 11.01
C LYS A 111 -7.85 -8.33 11.94
N TYR A 112 -6.92 -9.14 11.44
CA TYR A 112 -5.72 -9.51 12.18
C TYR A 112 -4.87 -8.29 12.58
N PHE A 113 -4.75 -7.31 11.70
CA PHE A 113 -3.94 -6.11 11.93
C PHE A 113 -4.53 -5.17 13.00
N ILE A 114 -5.86 -5.12 13.15
CA ILE A 114 -6.50 -4.28 14.18
C ILE A 114 -6.46 -4.95 15.55
N GLU A 115 -6.61 -6.28 15.62
CA GLU A 115 -6.70 -7.06 16.86
C GLU A 115 -5.36 -7.22 17.60
N LYS A 116 -4.25 -7.12 16.87
CA LYS A 116 -2.87 -7.26 17.40
C LYS A 116 -2.20 -5.92 17.67
#